data_AF-A0A9D6F5W6-F1
#
_entry.id   AF-A0A9D6F5W6-F1
#
_cell.length_a   1.000
_cell.length_b   1.000
_cell.length_c   1.000
_cell.angle_alpha   90.00
_cell.angle_beta   90.00
_cell.angle_gamma   90.00
#
_symmetry.space_group_name_H-M   'P 1'
#
loop_
_entity.id
_entity.type
_entity.pdbx_description
1 polymer ?
#
loop_
_entity_poly.entity_id
_entity_poly.type
_entity_poly.pdbx_seq_one_letter_code
_entity_poly.pdbx_strand_id
1 'polypeptide(L)'
;MAGQNRQSKKPVHDSVCFHCQQRVEKYLKALLEEIGQHVPKIHDLDGLLNDLVVHHPQLRSLRRGCLFLSDFAVNARYPGDDATKRQAVAAMRWATKVRAAARQLLNIRERRRKQ
;
A
#
# COMPACT_ATOMS: atom_id res chain seq x y z
N MET A 1 14.52 -35.32 18.10
CA MET A 1 15.54 -34.78 17.16
C MET A 1 15.28 -35.46 15.82
N ALA A 2 15.08 -34.82 14.67
CA ALA A 2 15.66 -33.57 14.18
C ALA A 2 14.59 -32.70 13.48
N GLY A 3 14.68 -31.39 13.72
CA GLY A 3 13.89 -30.40 13.01
C GLY A 3 14.34 -30.31 11.56
N GLN A 4 13.41 -30.49 10.64
CA GLN A 4 13.58 -30.00 9.27
C GLN A 4 13.05 -28.57 9.23
N ASN A 5 13.97 -27.65 9.48
CA ASN A 5 13.82 -26.22 9.28
C ASN A 5 13.54 -25.96 7.78
N ARG A 6 12.27 -26.02 7.37
CA ARG A 6 11.82 -25.53 6.07
C ARG A 6 11.90 -24.01 6.12
N GLN A 7 13.07 -23.48 5.78
CA GLN A 7 13.21 -22.07 5.42
C GLN A 7 12.53 -21.89 4.05
N SER A 8 11.20 -21.89 4.04
CA SER A 8 10.41 -21.57 2.86
C SER A 8 10.75 -20.14 2.47
N LYS A 9 11.47 -19.98 1.35
CA LYS A 9 11.62 -18.69 0.68
C LYS A 9 10.22 -18.08 0.61
N LYS A 10 9.97 -17.00 1.37
CA LYS A 10 8.71 -16.27 1.26
C LYS A 10 8.49 -16.00 -0.22
N PRO A 11 7.31 -16.32 -0.78
CA PRO A 11 7.03 -16.05 -2.18
C PRO A 11 7.36 -14.57 -2.45
N VAL A 12 8.17 -14.31 -3.48
CA VAL A 12 8.61 -12.95 -3.84
C VAL A 12 7.40 -12.01 -3.98
N HIS A 13 6.25 -12.57 -4.38
CA HIS A 13 4.99 -11.88 -4.57
C HIS A 13 4.37 -11.33 -3.28
N ASP A 14 4.43 -12.06 -2.15
CA ASP A 14 3.92 -11.57 -0.86
C ASP A 14 4.68 -10.34 -0.40
N SER A 15 6.01 -10.41 -0.49
CA SER A 15 6.88 -9.28 -0.16
C SER A 15 6.56 -8.06 -1.04
N VAL A 16 6.31 -8.26 -2.34
CA VAL A 16 5.92 -7.18 -3.26
C VAL A 16 4.59 -6.57 -2.85
N CYS A 17 3.56 -7.38 -2.57
CA CYS A 17 2.26 -6.90 -2.14
C CYS A 17 2.33 -6.14 -0.81
N PHE A 18 3.04 -6.69 0.18
CA PHE A 18 3.26 -6.08 1.48
C PHE A 18 3.95 -4.71 1.35
N HIS A 19 5.03 -4.61 0.58
CA HIS A 19 5.70 -3.33 0.36
C HIS A 19 4.83 -2.34 -0.43
N CYS A 20 3.97 -2.81 -1.34
CA CYS A 20 2.99 -1.96 -2.01
C CYS A 20 1.96 -1.39 -1.03
N GLN A 21 1.42 -2.22 -0.12
CA GLN A 21 0.52 -1.78 0.95
C GLN A 21 1.21 -0.75 1.83
N GLN A 22 2.40 -1.05 2.35
CA GLN A 22 3.15 -0.16 3.25
C GLN A 22 3.50 1.18 2.59
N ARG A 23 3.82 1.17 1.29
CA ARG A 23 4.06 2.40 0.53
C ARG A 23 2.80 3.26 0.43
N VAL A 24 1.66 2.64 0.17
CA VAL A 24 0.37 3.35 0.09
C VAL A 24 0.00 3.91 1.46
N GLU A 25 0.11 3.10 2.53
CA GLU A 25 -0.15 3.53 3.90
C GLU A 25 0.61 4.81 4.26
N LYS A 26 1.92 4.83 3.98
CA LYS A 26 2.77 6.00 4.26
C LYS A 26 2.34 7.24 3.49
N TYR A 27 1.92 7.12 2.23
CA TYR A 27 1.45 8.27 1.46
C TYR A 27 0.11 8.79 1.97
N LEU A 28 -0.84 7.92 2.30
CA LEU A 28 -2.13 8.34 2.86
C LEU A 28 -1.93 9.02 4.23
N LYS A 29 -1.10 8.44 5.09
CA LYS A 29 -0.75 9.06 6.38
C LYS A 29 -0.03 10.40 6.22
N ALA A 30 0.87 10.53 5.25
CA ALA A 30 1.51 11.81 4.95
C ALA A 30 0.52 12.87 4.47
N LEU A 31 -0.49 12.49 3.67
CA LEU A 31 -1.55 13.42 3.27
C LEU A 31 -2.41 13.86 4.45
N LEU A 32 -2.73 12.96 5.40
CA LEU A 32 -3.46 13.31 6.62
C LEU A 32 -2.67 14.31 7.48
N GLU A 33 -1.38 14.07 7.64
CA GLU A 33 -0.48 14.99 8.34
C GLU A 33 -0.41 16.37 7.66
N GLU A 34 -0.29 16.41 6.33
CA GLU A 34 -0.24 17.66 5.55
C GLU A 34 -1.47 18.54 5.74
N ILE A 35 -2.66 17.93 5.89
CA ILE A 35 -3.91 18.67 6.14
C ILE A 35 -4.18 18.89 7.65
N GLY A 36 -3.21 18.58 8.52
CA GLY A 36 -3.30 18.78 9.97
C GLY A 36 -4.29 17.83 10.68
N GLN A 37 -4.61 16.68 10.07
CA GLN A 37 -5.50 15.68 10.66
C GLN A 37 -4.72 14.67 11.51
N HIS A 38 -5.35 14.14 12.55
CA HIS A 38 -4.77 13.06 13.36
C HIS A 38 -4.50 11.83 12.49
N VAL A 39 -3.29 11.27 12.56
CA VAL A 39 -2.90 10.07 11.83
C VAL A 39 -3.22 8.81 12.66
N PRO A 40 -4.27 8.03 12.33
CA PRO A 40 -4.63 6.85 13.11
C PRO A 40 -3.59 5.72 12.96
N LYS A 41 -3.38 4.96 14.03
CA LYS A 41 -2.50 3.77 14.06
C LYS A 41 -3.21 2.53 13.52
N ILE A 42 -3.74 2.63 12.30
CA ILE A 42 -4.40 1.55 11.57
C ILE A 42 -3.61 1.18 10.30
N HIS A 43 -3.83 -0.03 9.81
CA HIS A 43 -3.27 -0.54 8.55
C HIS A 43 -4.32 -0.65 7.42
N ASP A 44 -5.59 -0.40 7.75
CA ASP A 44 -6.68 -0.34 6.78
C ASP A 44 -6.57 0.93 5.94
N LEU A 45 -6.33 0.74 4.64
CA LEU A 45 -6.17 1.82 3.69
C LEU A 45 -7.51 2.44 3.29
N ASP A 46 -8.63 1.70 3.37
CA ASP A 46 -9.95 2.27 3.09
C ASP A 46 -10.34 3.27 4.18
N GLY A 47 -10.12 2.90 5.45
CA GLY A 47 -10.27 3.81 6.59
C GLY A 47 -9.48 5.12 6.40
N LEU A 48 -8.18 5.03 6.11
CA LEU A 48 -7.35 6.22 5.86
C LEU A 48 -7.84 7.04 4.66
N LEU A 49 -8.32 6.38 3.60
CA LEU A 49 -8.84 7.05 2.42
C LEU A 49 -10.16 7.79 2.73
N ASN A 50 -11.01 7.24 3.60
CA ASN A 50 -12.29 7.85 3.96
C ASN A 50 -12.10 9.21 4.61
N ASP A 51 -11.12 9.34 5.50
CA ASP A 51 -10.74 10.60 6.13
C ASP A 51 -10.23 11.62 5.10
N LEU A 52 -9.45 11.16 4.13
CA LEU A 52 -8.89 12.03 3.07
C LEU A 52 -9.91 12.49 2.04
N VAL A 53 -10.93 11.67 1.71
CA VAL A 53 -11.91 11.99 0.66
C VAL A 53 -12.79 13.19 1.03
N VAL A 54 -12.92 13.53 2.31
CA VAL A 54 -13.62 14.73 2.77
C VAL A 54 -12.91 16.00 2.27
N HIS A 55 -11.57 16.00 2.25
CA HIS A 55 -10.74 17.13 1.86
C HIS A 55 -10.29 17.05 0.39
N HIS A 56 -10.15 15.84 -0.15
CA HIS A 56 -9.69 15.56 -1.50
C HIS A 56 -10.60 14.55 -2.21
N PRO A 57 -11.79 14.98 -2.68
CA PRO A 57 -12.80 14.08 -3.28
C PRO A 57 -12.29 13.26 -4.47
N GLN A 58 -11.31 13.76 -5.22
CA GLN A 58 -10.67 13.08 -6.35
C GLN A 58 -10.01 11.74 -5.95
N LEU A 59 -9.61 11.58 -4.68
CA LEU A 59 -9.01 10.34 -4.18
C LEU A 59 -10.02 9.19 -4.08
N ARG A 60 -11.34 9.47 -4.15
CA ARG A 60 -12.39 8.44 -4.12
C ARG A 60 -12.20 7.37 -5.21
N SER A 61 -11.64 7.75 -6.36
CA SER A 61 -11.31 6.83 -7.46
C SER A 61 -10.29 5.74 -7.09
N LEU A 62 -9.54 5.92 -6.01
CA LEU A 62 -8.52 4.99 -5.52
C LEU A 62 -9.07 3.94 -4.54
N ARG A 63 -10.35 4.04 -4.14
CA ARG A 63 -10.96 3.20 -3.10
C ARG A 63 -10.82 1.71 -3.37
N ARG A 64 -11.14 1.28 -4.59
CA ARG A 64 -10.99 -0.13 -5.00
C ARG A 64 -9.56 -0.65 -4.81
N GLY A 65 -8.57 0.19 -5.06
CA GLY A 65 -7.16 -0.17 -4.86
C GLY A 65 -6.77 -0.24 -3.39
N CYS A 66 -7.29 0.65 -2.57
CA CYS A 66 -7.03 0.67 -1.12
C CYS A 66 -7.64 -0.54 -0.42
N LEU A 67 -8.89 -0.90 -0.75
CA LEU A 67 -9.52 -2.13 -0.28
C LEU A 67 -8.68 -3.36 -0.64
N PHE A 68 -8.33 -3.51 -1.92
CA PHE A 68 -7.50 -4.62 -2.39
C PHE A 68 -6.14 -4.69 -1.68
N LEU A 69 -5.49 -3.55 -1.44
CA LEU A 69 -4.17 -3.52 -0.82
C LEU A 69 -4.20 -3.77 0.69
N SER A 70 -5.34 -3.53 1.36
CA SER A 70 -5.48 -3.70 2.80
C SER A 70 -5.34 -5.17 3.23
N ASP A 71 -5.70 -6.11 2.34
CA ASP A 71 -5.50 -7.56 2.52
C ASP A 71 -4.01 -7.98 2.60
N PHE A 72 -3.09 -7.07 2.26
CA PHE A 72 -1.64 -7.29 2.28
C PHE A 72 -0.94 -6.50 3.39
N ALA A 73 -1.68 -6.02 4.39
CA ALA A 73 -1.14 -5.26 5.52
C ALA A 73 -0.18 -6.06 6.40
N VAL A 74 -0.32 -7.39 6.42
CA VAL A 74 0.55 -8.30 7.18
C VAL A 74 1.35 -9.19 6.24
N ASN A 75 2.61 -9.41 6.58
CA ASN A 75 3.54 -10.23 5.79
C ASN A 75 3.49 -11.73 6.18
N ALA A 76 2.55 -12.11 7.05
CA ALA A 76 2.30 -13.47 7.48
C ALA A 76 0.88 -13.85 7.05
N ARG A 77 0.78 -14.76 6.09
CA ARG A 77 -0.47 -15.38 5.66
C ARG A 77 -0.47 -16.84 6.08
N TYR A 78 -1.65 -17.47 6.05
CA TYR A 78 -1.75 -18.90 6.29
C TYR A 78 -1.04 -19.67 5.18
N PRO A 79 -0.37 -20.80 5.49
CA PRO A 79 0.21 -21.67 4.49
C PRO A 79 -0.83 -22.02 3.40
N GLY A 80 -0.54 -21.69 2.14
CA GLY A 80 -1.45 -21.90 1.00
C GLY A 80 -2.19 -20.66 0.50
N ASP A 81 -2.06 -19.50 1.15
CA ASP A 81 -2.66 -18.22 0.74
C ASP A 81 -1.62 -17.22 0.17
N ASP A 82 -0.62 -17.78 -0.52
CA ASP A 82 0.47 -17.02 -1.12
C ASP A 82 -0.05 -16.10 -2.23
N ALA A 83 0.45 -14.86 -2.28
CA ALA A 83 0.09 -13.92 -3.32
C ALA A 83 0.50 -14.44 -4.71
N THR A 84 -0.43 -14.38 -5.65
CA THR A 84 -0.17 -14.71 -7.05
C THR A 84 0.62 -13.59 -7.74
N LYS A 85 1.32 -13.94 -8.83
CA LYS A 85 1.96 -12.96 -9.72
C LYS A 85 0.97 -11.88 -10.20
N ARG A 86 -0.29 -12.25 -10.47
CA ARG A 86 -1.35 -11.33 -10.88
C ARG A 86 -1.68 -10.31 -9.78
N GLN A 87 -1.78 -10.77 -8.53
CA GLN A 87 -1.98 -9.89 -7.38
C GLN A 87 -0.78 -8.94 -7.19
N ALA A 88 0.45 -9.43 -7.29
CA ALA A 88 1.65 -8.59 -7.19
C ALA A 88 1.69 -7.48 -8.27
N VAL A 89 1.36 -7.81 -9.52
CA VAL A 89 1.25 -6.82 -10.61
C VAL A 89 0.13 -5.81 -10.33
N ALA A 90 -1.04 -6.27 -9.87
CA ALA A 90 -2.16 -5.39 -9.51
C ALA A 90 -1.78 -4.45 -8.34
N ALA A 91 -1.10 -4.97 -7.32
CA ALA A 91 -0.63 -4.22 -6.17
C ALA A 91 0.33 -3.10 -6.58
N MET A 92 1.31 -3.40 -7.44
CA MET A 92 2.21 -2.39 -7.98
C MET A 92 1.47 -1.30 -8.76
N ARG A 93 0.49 -1.67 -9.59
CA ARG A 93 -0.32 -0.72 -10.36
C ARG A 93 -1.10 0.22 -9.44
N TRP A 94 -1.79 -0.31 -8.44
CA TRP A 94 -2.54 0.51 -7.48
C TRP A 94 -1.63 1.41 -6.66
N ALA A 95 -0.55 0.86 -6.12
CA ALA A 95 0.39 1.63 -5.33
C ALA A 95 1.08 2.74 -6.16
N THR A 96 1.21 2.55 -7.48
CA THR A 96 1.74 3.59 -8.39
C THR A 96 0.73 4.71 -8.61
N LYS A 97 -0.56 4.38 -8.78
CA LYS A 97 -1.64 5.37 -8.89
C LYS A 97 -1.75 6.22 -7.62
N VAL A 98 -1.75 5.59 -6.45
CA VAL A 98 -1.80 6.31 -5.18
C VAL A 98 -0.58 7.20 -5.00
N ARG A 99 0.62 6.68 -5.29
CA ARG A 99 1.85 7.49 -5.25
C ARG A 99 1.78 8.71 -6.15
N ALA A 100 1.26 8.57 -7.36
CA ALA A 100 1.13 9.69 -8.29
C ALA A 100 0.18 10.78 -7.74
N ALA A 101 -1.02 10.37 -7.29
CA ALA A 101 -2.00 11.29 -6.71
C ALA A 101 -1.47 11.98 -5.44
N ALA A 102 -0.86 11.21 -4.53
CA ALA A 102 -0.31 11.75 -3.29
C ALA A 102 0.84 12.73 -3.54
N ARG A 103 1.74 12.46 -4.49
CA ARG A 103 2.84 13.38 -4.81
C ARG A 103 2.36 14.67 -5.46
N GLN A 104 1.27 14.63 -6.23
CA GLN A 104 0.63 15.84 -6.76
C GLN A 104 0.09 16.71 -5.63
N LEU A 105 -0.62 16.11 -4.68
CA LEU A 105 -1.18 16.82 -3.52
C LEU A 105 -0.12 17.36 -2.57
N LEU A 106 0.95 16.58 -2.33
CA LEU A 106 2.09 16.98 -1.48
C LEU A 106 3.08 17.92 -2.20
N ASN A 107 2.79 18.36 -3.43
CA ASN A 107 3.68 19.21 -4.24
C ASN A 107 5.12 18.67 -4.42
N ILE A 108 5.31 17.35 -4.39
CA ILE A 108 6.65 16.74 -4.48
C ILE A 108 7.04 16.55 -5.95
N ARG A 109 7.93 17.42 -6.45
CA ARG A 109 8.49 17.32 -7.81
C ARG A 109 9.15 15.95 -8.04
N GLU A 110 8.85 15.30 -9.16
CA GLU A 110 9.60 14.11 -9.62
C GLU A 110 11.07 14.53 -9.82
N ARG A 111 11.99 13.91 -9.09
CA ARG A 111 13.41 14.00 -9.44
C ARG A 111 13.54 13.36 -10.83
N ARG A 112 13.79 14.16 -11.87
CA ARG A 112 14.12 13.63 -13.20
C ARG A 112 15.26 12.63 -13.01
N ARG A 113 15.02 11.34 -13.27
CA ARG A 113 16.12 10.38 -13.39
C ARG A 113 16.97 10.87 -14.56
N LYS A 114 18.21 11.28 -14.28
CA LYS A 114 19.21 11.42 -15.35
C LYS A 114 19.36 10.02 -15.96
N GLN A 115 19.12 9.94 -17.27
CA GLN A 115 19.49 8.79 -18.09
C GLN A 115 21.01 8.70 -18.12
#